data_AF-A0AAU7LLM2-F1
#
_entry.id   AF-A0AAU7LLM2-F1
#
_cell.length_a   1.000
_cell.length_b   1.000
_cell.length_c   1.000
_cell.angle_alpha   90.00
_cell.angle_beta   90.00
_cell.angle_gamma   90.00
#
_symmetry.space_group_name_H-M   'P 1'
#
loop_
_entity.id
_entity.type
_entity.pdbx_description
1 polymer ?
#
loop_
_entity_poly.entity_id
_entity_poly.type
_entity_poly.pdbx_seq_one_letter_code
_entity_poly.pdbx_strand_id
1 'polypeptide(L)'
;MPLYPVFTNLIQRYEESAVLRGLVQLIPLSIGSAIDTAVLTKVQAIRATRMTEFFDELSRGEIELKQELLDNNDFLHCFFATTEAAFKTNRTEKIRFLARLLLAAAVDGRLSDIDEYEEYLGILDDLSNRELAVLTLLDKYESSHPKGESENDLQCATRFWKEFSSELTDKLAIPPNEIDAMLTRLNRSGCYETFVGGYIGYTGGMGKTTPSFHRLKSLALVESGR
;
A
#
# COMPACT_ATOMS: atom_id res chain seq x y z
N MET A 1 -6.23 19.16 28.57
CA MET A 1 -5.88 19.78 27.27
C MET A 1 -7.11 19.66 26.39
N PRO A 2 -7.71 20.75 25.88
CA PRO A 2 -8.90 20.61 25.05
C PRO A 2 -8.52 19.82 23.80
N LEU A 3 -9.28 18.77 23.51
CA LEU A 3 -9.20 18.05 22.25
C LEU A 3 -9.49 19.07 21.14
N TYR A 4 -8.56 19.24 20.22
CA TYR A 4 -8.70 20.20 19.13
C TYR A 4 -9.97 19.89 18.31
N PRO A 5 -10.69 20.90 17.75
CA PRO A 5 -11.98 20.71 17.08
C PRO A 5 -11.98 19.62 16.00
N VAL A 6 -10.86 19.50 15.29
CA VAL A 6 -10.67 18.51 14.22
C VAL A 6 -10.68 17.06 14.75
N PHE A 7 -10.12 16.83 15.94
CA PHE A 7 -10.10 15.52 16.57
C PHE A 7 -11.46 15.14 17.15
N THR A 8 -12.15 16.11 17.75
CA THR A 8 -13.53 15.92 18.22
C THR A 8 -14.45 15.54 17.07
N ASN A 9 -14.30 16.18 15.90
CA ASN A 9 -15.06 15.82 14.70
C ASN A 9 -14.75 14.39 14.20
N LEU A 10 -13.49 13.95 14.32
CA LEU A 10 -13.09 12.60 13.90
C LEU A 10 -13.64 11.53 14.86
N ILE A 11 -13.59 11.77 16.17
CA ILE A 11 -14.22 10.89 17.17
C ILE A 11 -15.72 10.79 16.90
N GLN A 12 -16.37 11.93 16.68
CA GLN A 12 -17.81 11.99 16.42
C GLN A 12 -18.19 11.17 15.18
N ARG A 13 -17.36 11.21 14.13
CA ARG A 13 -17.58 10.48 12.88
C ARG A 13 -17.65 8.96 13.06
N TYR A 14 -16.96 8.41 14.06
CA TYR A 14 -16.91 6.97 14.33
C TYR A 14 -17.60 6.59 15.64
N GLU A 15 -18.56 7.39 16.11
CA GLU A 15 -19.32 7.13 17.34
C GLU A 15 -20.02 5.77 17.36
N GLU A 16 -20.45 5.29 16.19
CA GLU A 16 -21.13 4.01 16.03
C GLU A 16 -20.18 2.80 16.16
N SER A 17 -18.86 3.00 16.09
CA SER A 17 -17.86 1.92 16.26
C SER A 17 -16.96 2.20 17.46
N ALA A 18 -17.22 1.46 18.55
CA ALA A 18 -16.42 1.57 19.78
C ALA A 18 -14.92 1.30 19.55
N VAL A 19 -14.59 0.39 18.62
CA VAL A 19 -13.22 0.00 18.30
C VAL A 19 -12.51 1.09 17.51
N LEU A 20 -13.11 1.59 16.43
CA LEU A 20 -12.53 2.69 15.66
C LEU A 20 -12.35 3.94 16.53
N ARG A 21 -13.35 4.24 17.37
CA ARG A 21 -13.25 5.33 18.35
C ARG A 21 -12.08 5.12 19.33
N GLY A 22 -11.90 3.91 19.83
CA GLY A 22 -10.77 3.55 20.70
C GLY A 22 -9.42 3.76 19.99
N LEU A 23 -9.29 3.26 18.76
CA LEU A 23 -8.08 3.41 17.95
C LEU A 23 -7.75 4.88 17.65
N VAL A 24 -8.76 5.70 17.30
CA VAL A 24 -8.58 7.15 17.12
C VAL A 24 -8.01 7.81 18.38
N GLN A 25 -8.46 7.39 19.57
CA GLN A 25 -8.01 7.92 20.85
C GLN A 25 -6.57 7.56 21.22
N LEU A 26 -6.02 6.48 20.65
CA LEU A 26 -4.65 6.04 20.89
C LEU A 26 -3.60 6.84 20.10
N ILE A 27 -4.00 7.63 19.10
CA ILE A 27 -3.05 8.35 18.25
C ILE A 27 -2.53 9.61 18.97
N PRO A 28 -1.22 9.71 19.25
CA PRO A 28 -0.66 10.91 19.86
C PRO A 28 -0.62 12.05 18.84
N LEU A 29 -1.43 13.09 19.07
CA LEU A 29 -1.47 14.28 18.22
C LEU A 29 -0.49 15.38 18.66
N SER A 30 0.37 15.13 19.64
CA SER A 30 1.32 16.12 20.15
C SER A 30 2.32 16.51 19.07
N ILE A 31 2.36 17.80 18.76
CA ILE A 31 3.38 18.44 17.91
C ILE A 31 4.27 19.26 18.87
N GLY A 32 5.58 19.11 18.73
CA GLY A 32 6.60 19.74 19.59
C GLY A 32 6.42 21.25 19.79
N SER A 33 6.76 21.72 20.98
CA SER A 33 6.28 22.96 21.60
C SER A 33 6.89 24.29 21.09
N ALA A 34 7.19 24.43 19.80
CA ALA A 34 7.80 25.67 19.28
C ALA A 34 7.50 25.94 17.79
N ILE A 35 6.25 25.81 17.36
CA ILE A 35 5.84 26.08 15.97
C ILE A 35 4.79 27.21 15.94
N ASP A 36 4.96 28.15 15.00
CA ASP A 36 4.00 29.21 14.68
C ASP A 36 2.58 28.64 14.52
N THR A 37 1.57 29.31 15.09
CA THR A 37 0.18 28.86 15.12
C THR A 37 -0.41 28.61 13.73
N ALA A 38 0.03 29.36 12.71
CA ALA A 38 -0.42 29.17 11.33
C ALA A 38 0.14 27.89 10.69
N VAL A 39 1.43 27.59 10.93
CA VAL A 39 2.08 26.35 10.47
C VAL A 39 1.49 25.15 11.20
N LEU A 40 1.25 25.29 12.50
CA LEU A 40 0.59 24.27 13.32
C LEU A 40 -0.79 23.91 12.75
N THR A 41 -1.60 24.90 12.39
CA THR A 41 -2.94 24.69 11.83
C THR A 41 -2.91 23.92 10.50
N LYS A 42 -1.96 24.23 9.61
CA LYS A 42 -1.81 23.52 8.33
C LYS A 42 -1.35 22.07 8.51
N VAL A 43 -0.37 21.84 9.39
CA VAL A 43 0.12 20.48 9.70
C VAL A 43 -1.01 19.64 10.29
N GLN A 44 -1.81 20.22 11.19
CA GLN A 44 -2.97 19.56 11.77
C GLN A 44 -4.02 19.22 10.72
N ALA A 45 -4.34 20.15 9.81
CA ALA A 45 -5.29 19.89 8.73
C ALA A 45 -4.81 18.74 7.82
N ILE A 46 -3.53 18.71 7.45
CA ILE A 46 -2.95 17.62 6.64
C ILE A 46 -3.07 16.28 7.36
N ARG A 47 -2.68 16.22 8.64
CA ARG A 47 -2.79 14.99 9.44
C ARG A 47 -4.23 14.53 9.57
N ALA A 48 -5.15 15.44 9.83
CA ALA A 48 -6.57 15.13 9.94
C ALA A 48 -7.14 14.56 8.64
N THR A 49 -6.80 15.13 7.48
CA THR A 49 -7.23 14.58 6.19
C THR A 49 -6.71 13.15 6.01
N ARG A 50 -5.45 12.88 6.38
CA ARG A 50 -4.86 11.54 6.28
C ARG A 50 -5.52 10.55 7.24
N MET A 51 -5.79 10.97 8.47
CA MET A 51 -6.51 10.19 9.47
C MET A 51 -7.92 9.84 8.98
N THR A 52 -8.67 10.84 8.48
CA THR A 52 -10.01 10.62 7.94
C THR A 52 -9.99 9.59 6.83
N GLU A 53 -9.08 9.70 5.87
CA GLU A 53 -8.98 8.71 4.79
C GLU A 53 -8.67 7.30 5.32
N PHE A 54 -7.74 7.20 6.26
CA PHE A 54 -7.33 5.93 6.85
C PHE A 54 -8.49 5.24 7.58
N PHE A 55 -9.15 5.95 8.50
CA PHE A 55 -10.25 5.40 9.28
C PHE A 55 -11.53 5.23 8.46
N ASP A 56 -11.76 6.04 7.44
CA ASP A 56 -12.85 5.82 6.48
C ASP A 56 -12.66 4.48 5.77
N GLU A 57 -11.44 4.17 5.32
CA GLU A 57 -11.16 2.89 4.68
C GLU A 57 -11.32 1.72 5.66
N LEU A 58 -10.84 1.85 6.91
CA LEU A 58 -11.08 0.84 7.95
C LEU A 58 -12.57 0.61 8.20
N SER A 59 -13.39 1.68 8.18
CA SER A 59 -14.83 1.61 8.42
C SER A 59 -15.63 1.01 7.25
N ARG A 60 -15.10 1.08 6.03
CA ARG A 60 -15.72 0.51 4.82
C ARG A 60 -15.46 -0.97 4.66
N GLY A 61 -14.41 -1.49 5.32
CA GLY A 61 -14.03 -2.89 5.19
C GLY A 61 -15.18 -3.81 5.56
N GLU A 62 -15.33 -4.91 4.82
CA GLU A 62 -16.24 -6.01 5.17
C GLU A 62 -15.82 -6.72 6.48
N ILE A 63 -14.60 -6.43 6.93
CA ILE A 63 -14.01 -6.99 8.14
C ILE A 63 -14.43 -6.12 9.32
N GLU A 64 -15.29 -6.68 10.16
CA GLU A 64 -15.67 -6.07 11.43
C GLU A 64 -14.49 -6.12 12.42
N LEU A 65 -13.99 -4.95 12.81
CA LEU A 65 -12.99 -4.83 13.86
C LEU A 65 -13.65 -5.08 15.22
N LYS A 66 -13.25 -6.15 15.90
CA LYS A 66 -13.80 -6.54 17.20
C LYS A 66 -13.10 -5.84 18.36
N GLN A 67 -13.78 -5.73 19.51
CA GLN A 67 -13.27 -5.00 20.66
C GLN A 67 -12.01 -5.62 21.27
N GLU A 68 -11.85 -6.93 21.15
CA GLU A 68 -10.68 -7.65 21.69
C GLU A 68 -9.37 -7.19 21.04
N LEU A 69 -9.43 -6.57 19.85
CA LEU A 69 -8.26 -5.99 19.18
C LEU A 69 -7.65 -4.82 19.96
N LEU A 70 -8.42 -4.13 20.80
CA LEU A 70 -7.90 -3.04 21.64
C LEU A 70 -7.00 -3.54 22.77
N ASP A 71 -7.08 -4.82 23.12
CA ASP A 71 -6.25 -5.46 24.15
C ASP A 71 -5.18 -6.39 23.53
N ASN A 72 -5.13 -6.49 22.20
CA ASN A 72 -4.17 -7.31 21.47
C ASN A 72 -2.91 -6.50 21.14
N ASN A 73 -1.81 -6.77 21.85
CA ASN A 73 -0.53 -6.07 21.66
C ASN A 73 0.01 -6.16 20.23
N ASP A 74 -0.12 -7.31 19.58
CA ASP A 74 0.39 -7.54 18.22
C ASP A 74 -0.38 -6.68 17.22
N PHE A 75 -1.72 -6.67 17.35
CA PHE A 75 -2.56 -5.80 16.53
C PHE A 75 -2.26 -4.31 16.80
N LEU A 76 -2.11 -3.90 18.06
CA LEU A 76 -1.78 -2.52 18.40
C LEU A 76 -0.42 -2.10 17.84
N HIS A 77 0.58 -2.98 17.86
CA HIS A 77 1.87 -2.75 17.23
C HIS A 77 1.73 -2.51 15.73
N CYS A 78 1.01 -3.41 15.03
CA CYS A 78 0.67 -3.27 13.62
C CYS A 78 -0.06 -1.94 13.33
N PHE A 79 -1.02 -1.56 14.19
CA PHE A 79 -1.76 -0.32 14.09
C PHE A 79 -0.85 0.91 14.21
N PHE A 80 0.06 0.96 15.20
CA PHE A 80 0.97 2.08 15.38
C PHE A 80 1.95 2.21 14.20
N ALA A 81 2.55 1.10 13.76
CA ALA A 81 3.46 1.10 12.63
C ALA A 81 2.76 1.58 11.34
N THR A 82 1.56 1.09 11.08
CA THR A 82 0.82 1.44 9.87
C THR A 82 0.25 2.86 9.88
N THR A 83 -0.22 3.34 11.02
CA THR A 83 -0.66 4.74 11.13
C THR A 83 0.51 5.71 10.93
N GLU A 84 1.71 5.38 11.41
CA GLU A 84 2.90 6.17 11.15
C GLU A 84 3.21 6.25 9.64
N ALA A 85 3.21 5.12 8.93
CA ALA A 85 3.39 5.07 7.48
C ALA A 85 2.29 5.87 6.73
N ALA A 86 1.03 5.68 7.12
CA ALA A 86 -0.12 6.35 6.52
C ALA A 86 -0.05 7.88 6.70
N PHE A 87 0.46 8.34 7.83
CA PHE A 87 0.56 9.78 8.11
C PHE A 87 1.83 10.41 7.54
N LYS A 88 2.78 9.64 7.01
CA LYS A 88 3.94 10.15 6.26
C LYS A 88 3.64 10.35 4.77
N THR A 89 2.81 9.49 4.16
CA THR A 89 2.47 9.59 2.74
C THR A 89 1.55 10.78 2.42
N ASN A 90 1.68 11.35 1.22
CA ASN A 90 0.77 12.38 0.70
C ASN A 90 -0.27 11.84 -0.29
N ARG A 91 -0.27 10.52 -0.56
CA ARG A 91 -1.19 9.89 -1.53
C ARG A 91 -2.30 9.13 -0.82
N THR A 92 -3.52 9.59 -1.05
CA THR A 92 -4.77 9.03 -0.55
C THR A 92 -4.91 7.53 -0.85
N GLU A 93 -4.58 7.10 -2.06
CA GLU A 93 -4.65 5.69 -2.46
C GLU A 93 -3.73 4.80 -1.61
N LYS A 94 -2.47 5.21 -1.40
CA LYS A 94 -1.54 4.50 -0.51
C LYS A 94 -2.02 4.45 0.94
N ILE A 95 -2.71 5.49 1.43
CA ILE A 95 -3.34 5.47 2.77
C ILE A 95 -4.39 4.37 2.84
N ARG A 96 -5.20 4.19 1.80
CA ARG A 96 -6.19 3.10 1.73
C ARG A 96 -5.52 1.73 1.70
N PHE A 97 -4.44 1.56 0.92
CA PHE A 97 -3.69 0.30 0.90
C PHE A 97 -3.14 -0.06 2.30
N LEU A 98 -2.61 0.92 3.02
CA LEU A 98 -2.13 0.74 4.38
C LEU A 98 -3.27 0.35 5.34
N ALA A 99 -4.43 0.99 5.24
CA ALA A 99 -5.61 0.62 6.03
C ALA A 99 -6.06 -0.83 5.75
N ARG A 100 -6.09 -1.24 4.48
CA ARG A 100 -6.45 -2.61 4.08
C ARG A 100 -5.44 -3.64 4.57
N LEU A 101 -4.14 -3.32 4.55
CA LEU A 101 -3.11 -4.17 5.15
C LEU A 101 -3.36 -4.37 6.66
N LEU A 102 -3.71 -3.30 7.39
CA LEU A 102 -4.08 -3.41 8.80
C LEU A 102 -5.35 -4.27 9.01
N LEU A 103 -6.37 -4.13 8.17
CA LEU A 103 -7.54 -5.02 8.22
C LEU A 103 -7.15 -6.48 8.01
N ALA A 104 -6.15 -6.77 7.18
CA ALA A 104 -5.67 -8.13 7.01
C ALA A 104 -5.04 -8.72 8.28
N ALA A 105 -4.36 -7.90 9.09
CA ALA A 105 -3.85 -8.32 10.41
C ALA A 105 -4.94 -8.55 11.45
N ALA A 106 -6.14 -7.97 11.27
CA ALA A 106 -7.28 -8.20 12.15
C ALA A 106 -8.01 -9.54 11.88
N VAL A 107 -7.66 -10.25 10.81
CA VAL A 107 -8.33 -11.49 10.39
C VAL A 107 -7.42 -12.69 10.63
N ASP A 108 -7.86 -13.58 11.51
CA ASP A 108 -7.15 -14.84 11.81
C ASP A 108 -6.86 -15.65 10.54
N GLY A 109 -5.60 -16.08 10.41
CA GLY A 109 -5.15 -16.92 9.30
C GLY A 109 -4.94 -16.20 7.96
N ARG A 110 -5.18 -14.88 7.88
CA ARG A 110 -4.86 -14.11 6.67
C ARG A 110 -3.37 -13.79 6.57
N LEU A 111 -2.70 -13.63 7.71
CA LEU A 111 -1.25 -13.54 7.87
C LEU A 111 -0.79 -14.65 8.84
N SER A 112 0.46 -15.10 8.71
CA SER A 112 1.05 -16.12 9.58
C SER A 112 1.43 -15.57 10.95
N ASP A 113 2.00 -14.37 10.98
CA ASP A 113 2.55 -13.73 12.17
C ASP A 113 2.82 -12.22 11.92
N ILE A 114 3.39 -11.56 12.94
CA ILE A 114 3.76 -10.14 12.89
C ILE A 114 4.93 -9.90 11.93
N ASP A 115 5.86 -10.84 11.78
CA ASP A 115 7.01 -10.65 10.91
C ASP A 115 6.55 -10.57 9.44
N GLU A 116 5.64 -11.44 9.01
CA GLU A 116 5.01 -11.36 7.67
C GLU A 116 4.31 -9.99 7.49
N TYR A 117 3.63 -9.49 8.52
CA TYR A 117 3.01 -8.16 8.46
C TYR A 117 4.04 -7.05 8.26
N GLU A 118 5.11 -7.03 9.05
CA GLU A 118 6.17 -6.03 8.98
C GLU A 118 6.89 -6.04 7.63
N GLU A 119 7.12 -7.22 7.05
CA GLU A 119 7.67 -7.37 5.71
C GLU A 119 6.79 -6.68 4.66
N TYR A 120 5.47 -6.95 4.67
CA TYR A 120 4.54 -6.33 3.72
C TYR A 120 4.31 -4.84 3.98
N LEU A 121 4.32 -4.42 5.24
CA LEU A 121 4.27 -3.00 5.59
C LEU A 121 5.53 -2.29 5.07
N GLY A 122 6.70 -2.88 5.26
CA GLY A 122 7.98 -2.35 4.78
C GLY A 122 8.01 -2.22 3.25
N ILE A 123 7.55 -3.25 2.53
CA ILE A 123 7.41 -3.19 1.07
C ILE A 123 6.45 -2.07 0.66
N LEU A 124 5.27 -2.02 1.29
CA LEU A 124 4.25 -1.03 0.93
C LEU A 124 4.74 0.39 1.24
N ASP A 125 5.46 0.61 2.34
CA ASP A 125 6.02 1.92 2.70
C ASP A 125 7.17 2.35 1.77
N ASP A 126 8.08 1.44 1.38
CA ASP A 126 9.19 1.74 0.46
C ASP A 126 8.73 2.04 -0.98
N LEU A 127 7.72 1.33 -1.47
CA LEU A 127 7.25 1.50 -2.84
C LEU A 127 6.52 2.84 -3.02
N SER A 128 6.93 3.61 -4.02
CA SER A 128 6.19 4.79 -4.44
C SER A 128 4.85 4.41 -5.09
N ASN A 129 3.92 5.37 -5.16
CA ASN A 129 2.63 5.12 -5.84
C ASN A 129 2.84 4.84 -7.34
N ARG A 130 3.88 5.44 -7.93
CA ARG A 130 4.24 5.18 -9.34
C ARG A 130 4.72 3.75 -9.53
N GLU A 131 5.51 3.22 -8.60
CA GLU A 131 5.97 1.83 -8.60
C GLU A 131 4.83 0.82 -8.38
N LEU A 132 3.93 1.09 -7.43
CA LEU A 132 2.71 0.29 -7.24
C LEU A 132 1.84 0.27 -8.50
N ALA A 133 1.74 1.40 -9.20
CA ALA A 133 1.03 1.48 -10.47
C ALA A 133 1.74 0.68 -11.59
N VAL A 134 3.08 0.71 -11.67
CA VAL A 134 3.85 -0.14 -12.61
C VAL A 134 3.57 -1.62 -12.36
N LEU A 135 3.66 -2.09 -11.10
CA LEU A 135 3.43 -3.48 -10.74
C LEU A 135 1.98 -3.91 -11.06
N THR A 136 1.01 -3.09 -10.70
CA THR A 136 -0.41 -3.36 -10.97
C THR A 136 -0.70 -3.41 -12.47
N LEU A 137 -0.05 -2.54 -13.25
CA LEU A 137 -0.17 -2.55 -14.70
C LEU A 137 0.46 -3.81 -15.30
N LEU A 138 1.65 -4.20 -14.86
CA LEU A 138 2.33 -5.40 -15.34
C LEU A 138 1.50 -6.66 -15.07
N ASP A 139 0.99 -6.80 -13.84
CA ASP A 139 0.12 -7.93 -13.47
C ASP A 139 -1.18 -7.99 -14.29
N LYS A 140 -1.74 -6.84 -14.68
CA LYS A 140 -2.86 -6.79 -15.62
C LYS A 140 -2.48 -7.32 -17.01
N TYR A 141 -1.29 -6.98 -17.51
CA TYR A 141 -0.79 -7.51 -18.78
C TYR A 141 -0.54 -9.02 -18.70
N GLU A 142 0.09 -9.49 -17.63
CA GLU A 142 0.31 -10.93 -17.37
C GLU A 142 -1.00 -11.70 -17.29
N SER A 143 -2.02 -11.15 -16.62
CA SER A 143 -3.33 -11.78 -16.47
C SER A 143 -4.13 -11.83 -17.78
N SER A 144 -3.97 -10.82 -18.65
CA SER A 144 -4.64 -10.76 -19.95
C SER A 144 -3.91 -11.53 -21.05
N HIS A 145 -2.65 -11.92 -20.82
CA HIS A 145 -1.84 -12.71 -21.72
C HIS A 145 -1.35 -13.96 -20.98
N PRO A 146 -2.25 -14.90 -20.63
CA PRO A 146 -1.86 -16.11 -19.90
C PRO A 146 -0.83 -16.89 -20.70
N LYS A 147 0.13 -17.49 -19.98
CA LYS A 147 1.22 -18.26 -20.57
C LYS A 147 0.68 -19.53 -21.25
N GLY A 148 1.13 -19.79 -22.47
CA GLY A 148 0.82 -21.04 -23.17
C GLY A 148 1.55 -22.26 -22.57
N GLU A 149 1.05 -23.46 -22.80
CA GLU A 149 1.61 -24.70 -22.21
C GLU A 149 3.10 -24.93 -22.51
N SER A 150 3.57 -24.53 -23.69
CA SER A 150 4.95 -24.70 -24.15
C SER A 150 5.77 -23.40 -24.13
N GLU A 151 5.19 -22.31 -23.63
CA GLU A 151 5.78 -20.98 -23.64
C GLU A 151 6.56 -20.72 -22.34
N ASN A 152 7.75 -20.13 -22.43
CA ASN A 152 8.46 -19.65 -21.24
C ASN A 152 8.04 -18.21 -20.86
N ASP A 153 8.39 -17.77 -19.65
CA ASP A 153 7.92 -16.49 -19.12
C ASP A 153 8.40 -15.30 -19.97
N LEU A 154 9.61 -15.37 -20.52
CA LEU A 154 10.16 -14.33 -21.41
C LEU A 154 9.40 -14.26 -22.74
N GLN A 155 9.09 -15.41 -23.34
CA GLN A 155 8.29 -15.47 -24.56
C GLN A 155 6.89 -14.87 -24.34
N CYS A 156 6.26 -15.22 -23.21
CA CYS A 156 4.98 -14.67 -22.80
C CYS A 156 5.04 -13.14 -22.66
N ALA A 157 6.03 -12.62 -21.94
CA ALA A 157 6.22 -11.19 -21.73
C ALA A 157 6.49 -10.42 -23.03
N THR A 158 7.23 -11.02 -23.96
CA THR A 158 7.56 -10.40 -25.26
C THR A 158 6.30 -10.01 -26.05
N ARG A 159 5.18 -10.72 -25.85
CA ARG A 159 3.91 -10.46 -26.56
C ARG A 159 3.29 -9.11 -26.23
N PHE A 160 3.56 -8.56 -25.05
CA PHE A 160 2.94 -7.33 -24.57
C PHE A 160 3.93 -6.26 -24.10
N TRP A 161 5.22 -6.58 -24.04
CA TRP A 161 6.22 -5.70 -23.41
C TRP A 161 6.29 -4.31 -24.05
N LYS A 162 6.09 -4.24 -25.38
CA LYS A 162 6.12 -2.98 -26.12
C LYS A 162 4.95 -2.08 -25.72
N GLU A 163 3.75 -2.64 -25.67
CA GLU A 163 2.52 -1.96 -25.27
C GLU A 163 2.60 -1.53 -23.81
N PHE A 164 3.04 -2.43 -22.92
CA PHE A 164 3.31 -2.13 -21.52
C PHE A 164 4.29 -0.97 -21.36
N SER A 165 5.44 -1.01 -22.04
CA SER A 165 6.47 0.03 -21.96
C SER A 165 5.95 1.38 -22.49
N SER A 166 5.15 1.38 -23.57
CA SER A 166 4.50 2.59 -24.06
C SER A 166 3.54 3.16 -23.02
N GLU A 167 2.74 2.31 -22.38
CA GLU A 167 1.77 2.74 -21.37
C GLU A 167 2.43 3.29 -20.10
N LEU A 168 3.64 2.81 -19.72
CA LEU A 168 4.45 3.42 -18.66
C LEU A 168 4.81 4.87 -18.99
N THR A 169 5.17 5.15 -20.23
CA THR A 169 5.48 6.51 -20.67
C THR A 169 4.23 7.37 -20.76
N ASP A 170 3.17 6.86 -21.39
CA ASP A 170 1.98 7.65 -21.70
C ASP A 170 1.11 7.93 -20.47
N LYS A 171 0.96 6.96 -19.55
CA LYS A 171 0.05 7.07 -18.40
C LYS A 171 0.76 7.41 -17.10
N LEU A 172 1.98 6.89 -16.90
CA LEU A 172 2.73 7.07 -15.66
C LEU A 172 3.84 8.11 -15.79
N ALA A 173 3.98 8.73 -16.97
CA ALA A 173 4.99 9.75 -17.27
C ALA A 173 6.40 9.25 -16.88
N ILE A 174 6.71 7.98 -17.16
CA ILE A 174 8.03 7.40 -16.97
C ILE A 174 8.78 7.51 -18.30
N PRO A 175 9.84 8.35 -18.38
CA PRO A 175 10.64 8.45 -19.59
C PRO A 175 11.19 7.08 -20.02
N PRO A 176 11.25 6.75 -21.32
CA PRO A 176 11.74 5.45 -21.78
C PRO A 176 13.13 5.08 -21.24
N ASN A 177 14.02 6.07 -21.07
CA ASN A 177 15.36 5.89 -20.52
C ASN A 177 15.40 5.72 -18.99
N GLU A 178 14.28 5.88 -18.28
CA GLU A 178 14.16 5.65 -16.83
C GLU A 178 13.46 4.32 -16.50
N ILE A 179 12.87 3.63 -17.47
CA ILE A 179 12.13 2.38 -17.26
C ILE A 179 13.02 1.33 -16.61
N ASP A 180 14.23 1.10 -17.13
CA ASP A 180 15.13 0.09 -16.58
C ASP A 180 15.55 0.38 -15.14
N ALA A 181 15.75 1.65 -14.79
CA ALA A 181 16.07 2.07 -13.43
C ALA A 181 14.88 1.84 -12.48
N MET A 182 13.66 2.12 -12.95
CA MET A 182 12.42 1.82 -12.22
C MET A 182 12.28 0.33 -11.95
N LEU A 183 12.43 -0.51 -12.97
CA LEU A 183 12.34 -1.97 -12.85
C LEU A 183 13.45 -2.54 -11.95
N THR A 184 14.64 -1.93 -11.97
CA THR A 184 15.74 -2.28 -11.04
C THR A 184 15.38 -2.00 -9.59
N ARG A 185 14.68 -0.89 -9.28
CA ARG A 185 14.16 -0.64 -7.93
C ARG A 185 13.10 -1.67 -7.54
N LEU A 186 12.20 -2.01 -8.45
CA LEU A 186 11.16 -3.02 -8.21
C LEU A 186 11.75 -4.42 -7.92
N ASN A 187 12.90 -4.78 -8.49
CA ASN A 187 13.59 -6.02 -8.12
C ASN A 187 13.96 -6.04 -6.62
N ARG A 188 14.37 -4.89 -6.05
CA ARG A 188 14.80 -4.80 -4.65
C ARG A 188 13.65 -4.98 -3.66
N SER A 189 12.42 -4.69 -4.06
CA SER A 189 11.25 -4.93 -3.20
C SER A 189 10.80 -6.39 -3.21
N GLY A 190 11.37 -7.23 -4.09
CA GLY A 190 10.93 -8.60 -4.28
C GLY A 190 9.56 -8.75 -4.95
N CYS A 191 8.92 -7.66 -5.38
CA CYS A 191 7.62 -7.68 -6.09
C CYS A 191 7.75 -7.88 -7.60
N TYR A 192 8.97 -7.78 -8.13
CA TYR A 192 9.29 -7.93 -9.54
C TYR A 192 10.58 -8.73 -9.69
N GLU A 193 10.66 -9.53 -10.75
CA GLU A 193 11.82 -10.34 -11.09
C GLU A 193 12.19 -10.11 -12.56
N THR A 194 13.39 -9.58 -12.81
CA THR A 194 13.96 -9.50 -14.15
C THR A 194 14.34 -10.88 -14.67
N PHE A 195 14.02 -11.17 -15.93
CA PHE A 195 14.45 -12.41 -16.56
C PHE A 195 15.98 -12.43 -16.74
N VAL A 196 16.61 -13.49 -16.27
CA VAL A 196 18.06 -13.72 -16.41
C VAL A 196 18.33 -14.89 -17.35
N GLY A 197 19.38 -14.78 -18.18
CA GLY A 197 19.82 -15.85 -19.07
C GLY A 197 20.18 -15.40 -20.48
N GLY A 198 20.97 -16.23 -21.20
CA GLY A 198 21.36 -16.01 -22.58
C GLY A 198 20.28 -16.49 -23.56
N TYR A 199 19.22 -15.71 -23.74
CA TYR A 199 18.20 -15.98 -24.75
C TYR A 199 18.58 -15.32 -26.08
N ILE A 200 18.48 -16.05 -27.18
CA ILE A 200 18.78 -15.53 -28.52
C ILE A 200 17.86 -14.34 -28.82
N GLY A 201 18.45 -13.17 -29.08
CA GLY A 201 17.72 -11.94 -29.42
C GLY A 201 17.17 -11.15 -28.23
N TYR A 202 17.38 -11.60 -26.99
CA TYR A 202 16.99 -10.85 -25.80
C TYR A 202 18.05 -9.83 -25.42
N THR A 203 17.65 -8.56 -25.30
CA THR A 203 18.54 -7.44 -24.97
C THR A 203 18.53 -7.06 -23.48
N GLY A 204 17.80 -7.81 -22.63
CA GLY A 204 17.60 -7.46 -21.22
C GLY A 204 16.35 -6.61 -20.97
N GLY A 205 16.12 -6.27 -19.71
CA GLY A 205 15.13 -5.27 -19.27
C GLY A 205 13.71 -5.80 -19.01
N MET A 206 13.37 -6.99 -19.52
CA MET A 206 12.06 -7.61 -19.28
C MET A 206 12.00 -8.40 -17.96
N GLY A 207 10.82 -8.54 -17.38
CA GLY A 207 10.60 -9.35 -16.19
C GLY A 207 9.12 -9.60 -15.91
N LYS A 208 8.83 -10.11 -14.72
CA LYS A 208 7.48 -10.47 -14.29
C LYS A 208 7.19 -10.04 -12.85
N THR A 209 5.92 -9.98 -12.48
CA THR A 209 5.53 -9.88 -11.06
C THR A 209 5.79 -11.20 -10.33
N THR A 210 5.95 -11.12 -9.00
CA THR A 210 6.32 -12.27 -8.16
C THR A 210 5.16 -12.73 -7.27
N PRO A 211 5.27 -13.93 -6.65
CA PRO A 211 4.33 -14.35 -5.61
C PRO A 211 4.18 -13.32 -4.46
N SER A 212 5.27 -12.63 -4.08
CA SER A 212 5.23 -11.58 -3.07
C SER A 212 4.36 -10.41 -3.48
N PHE A 213 4.39 -10.02 -4.77
CA PHE A 213 3.47 -9.01 -5.28
C PHE A 213 2.02 -9.48 -5.24
N HIS A 214 1.72 -10.70 -5.69
CA HIS A 214 0.35 -11.21 -5.66
C HIS A 214 -0.20 -11.32 -4.23
N ARG A 215 0.67 -11.70 -3.27
CA ARG A 215 0.34 -11.71 -1.84
C ARG A 215 0.04 -10.31 -1.34
N LEU A 216 0.92 -9.32 -1.57
CA LEU A 216 0.68 -7.92 -1.23
C LEU A 216 -0.63 -7.39 -1.87
N LYS A 217 -0.87 -7.72 -3.14
CA LYS A 217 -2.08 -7.34 -3.88
C LYS A 217 -3.34 -7.89 -3.20
N SER A 218 -3.32 -9.15 -2.80
CA SER A 218 -4.44 -9.80 -2.09
C SER A 218 -4.69 -9.24 -0.68
N LEU A 219 -3.65 -8.70 -0.03
CA LEU A 219 -3.74 -8.12 1.31
C LEU A 219 -4.23 -6.67 1.25
N ALA A 220 -3.76 -5.88 0.28
CA ALA A 220 -3.85 -4.42 0.36
C ALA A 220 -4.34 -3.71 -0.93
N LEU A 221 -4.03 -4.21 -2.13
CA LEU A 221 -4.21 -3.42 -3.36
C LEU A 221 -5.58 -3.63 -4.02
N VAL A 222 -6.23 -4.76 -3.79
CA VAL A 222 -7.59 -5.02 -4.29
C VAL A 222 -8.60 -4.39 -3.33
N GLU A 223 -9.64 -3.75 -3.88
CA GLU A 223 -10.78 -3.33 -3.05
C GLU A 223 -11.51 -4.58 -2.56
N SER A 224 -11.74 -4.70 -1.26
CA SER A 224 -12.68 -5.70 -0.73
C SER A 224 -14.07 -5.38 -1.28
N GLY A 225 -14.55 -6.22 -2.21
CA GLY A 225 -15.95 -6.34 -2.60
C GLY A 225 -16.66 -5.09 -3.14
N ARG A 226 -16.90 -5.08 -4.46
CA ARG A 226 -18.19 -4.63 -5.03
C ARG A 226 -18.90 -5.85 -5.59
#